data_AF-A0A9E5FKB3-F1
#
_entry.id   AF-A0A9E5FKB3-F1
#
_cell.length_a   1.000
_cell.length_b   1.000
_cell.length_c   1.000
_cell.angle_alpha   90.00
_cell.angle_beta   90.00
_cell.angle_gamma   90.00
#
_symmetry.space_group_name_H-M   'P 1'
#
loop_
_entity.id
_entity.type
_entity.pdbx_description
1 polymer ?
#
loop_
_entity_poly.entity_id
_entity_poly.type
_entity_poly.pdbx_seq_one_letter_code
_entity_poly.pdbx_strand_id
1 'polypeptide(L)'
;MDKLIRRLKYYGIGFGIGLIFVIVIFKQKGCSWTPQNRVKSAIFQRIVFVDSLDRAYLKAKHIQPKDLKKMIQNATLSFMDSKRHGNEKIYQLYSNFPNGKGITFLVALREQSFVVDIDFVNTNFKKYVPLQGKATPFLYTKKENWFSGKWKSYKFTKISASDAPEKITKYFLKNGYLDCGFTNFNQVQPVHKIDFFTYVNATPRGETREHVTCEVIWFQEKLKIKEIEIFQESNIQSEQFVNN
;
A
#
# COMPACT_ATOMS: atom_id res chain seq x y z
N MET A 1 1.93 19.11 62.48
CA MET A 1 2.43 18.73 61.13
C MET A 1 1.86 17.39 60.65
N ASP A 2 1.33 16.55 61.53
CA ASP A 2 0.94 15.16 61.22
C ASP A 2 -0.30 15.01 60.34
N LYS A 3 -1.23 15.98 60.40
CA LYS A 3 -2.46 15.97 59.60
C LYS A 3 -2.20 16.19 58.10
N LEU A 4 -1.20 17.00 57.75
CA LEU A 4 -0.82 17.27 56.35
C LEU A 4 -0.06 16.10 55.74
N ILE A 5 0.87 15.50 56.49
CA ILE A 5 1.64 14.31 56.08
C ILE A 5 0.71 13.12 55.84
N ARG A 6 -0.29 12.94 56.71
CA ARG A 6 -1.30 11.89 56.55
C ARG A 6 -2.13 12.08 55.28
N ARG A 7 -2.54 13.31 54.95
CA ARG A 7 -3.25 13.62 53.69
C ARG A 7 -2.37 13.39 52.46
N LEU A 8 -1.10 13.81 52.51
CA LEU A 8 -0.15 13.60 51.41
C LEU A 8 0.10 12.12 51.13
N LYS A 9 0.12 11.26 52.17
CA LYS A 9 0.22 9.80 51.99
C LYS A 9 -0.99 9.23 51.24
N TYR A 10 -2.21 9.64 51.57
CA TYR A 10 -3.41 9.18 50.85
C TYR A 10 -3.43 9.69 49.40
N TYR A 11 -3.02 10.94 49.15
CA TYR A 11 -2.87 11.45 47.79
C TYR A 11 -1.76 10.75 47.01
N GLY A 12 -0.64 10.40 47.65
CA GLY A 12 0.45 9.63 47.05
C GLY A 12 0.04 8.21 46.66
N ILE A 13 -0.78 7.55 47.49
CA ILE A 13 -1.35 6.23 47.16
C ILE A 13 -2.32 6.34 45.99
N GLY A 14 -3.25 7.31 46.01
CA GLY A 14 -4.17 7.54 44.90
C GLY A 14 -3.46 7.92 43.60
N PHE A 15 -2.43 8.77 43.68
CA PHE A 15 -1.58 9.14 42.56
C PHE A 15 -0.77 7.95 42.04
N GLY A 16 -0.21 7.13 42.92
CA GLY A 16 0.53 5.92 42.55
C GLY A 16 -0.35 4.88 41.85
N ILE A 17 -1.55 4.63 42.37
CA ILE A 17 -2.54 3.76 41.73
C ILE A 17 -2.93 4.34 40.37
N GLY A 18 -3.23 5.64 40.29
CA GLY A 18 -3.53 6.33 39.04
C GLY A 18 -2.40 6.22 38.01
N LEU A 19 -1.14 6.38 38.43
CA LEU A 19 0.03 6.26 37.58
C LEU A 19 0.21 4.83 37.06
N ILE A 20 -0.03 3.82 37.89
CA ILE A 20 -0.02 2.41 37.47
C ILE A 20 -1.10 2.17 36.40
N PHE A 21 -2.32 2.67 36.59
CA PHE A 21 -3.38 2.57 35.59
C PHE A 21 -3.02 3.24 34.27
N VAL A 22 -2.46 4.45 34.31
CA VAL A 22 -1.97 5.14 33.12
C VAL A 22 -0.89 4.29 32.42
N ILE A 23 0.12 3.82 33.15
CA ILE A 23 1.18 2.98 32.58
C ILE A 23 0.62 1.70 31.97
N VAL A 24 -0.33 1.01 32.61
CA VAL A 24 -0.92 -0.23 32.10
C VAL A 24 -1.76 0.02 30.84
N ILE A 25 -2.62 1.04 30.84
CA ILE A 25 -3.47 1.40 29.70
C ILE A 25 -2.62 1.82 28.49
N PHE A 26 -1.57 2.63 28.71
CA PHE A 26 -0.70 3.11 27.63
C PHE A 26 0.38 2.11 27.21
N LYS A 27 0.77 1.16 28.08
CA LYS A 27 1.62 0.02 27.68
C LYS A 27 0.88 -0.95 26.74
N GLN A 28 -0.40 -1.22 27.00
CA GLN A 28 -1.19 -2.13 26.16
C GLN A 28 -1.58 -1.50 24.81
N LYS A 29 -1.77 -0.17 24.77
CA LYS A 29 -1.97 0.59 23.52
C LYS A 29 -0.66 1.14 22.95
N GLY A 30 0.43 0.38 23.10
CA GLY A 30 1.78 0.81 22.74
C GLY A 30 1.82 1.45 21.36
N CYS A 31 2.44 2.64 21.25
CA CYS A 31 2.77 3.53 20.12
C CYS A 31 1.90 3.57 18.83
N SER A 32 1.22 2.50 18.44
CA SER A 32 0.25 2.36 17.34
C SER A 32 -0.84 3.43 17.29
N TRP A 33 -1.18 4.07 18.41
CA TRP A 33 -2.23 5.09 18.46
C TRP A 33 -1.78 6.46 17.97
N THR A 34 -0.46 6.75 17.95
CA THR A 34 0.05 8.07 17.55
C THR A 34 -0.39 8.42 16.13
N PRO A 35 -0.70 9.70 15.83
CA PRO A 35 -1.11 10.11 14.48
C PRO A 35 -0.14 9.64 13.38
N GLN A 36 1.16 9.68 13.65
CA GLN A 36 2.20 9.21 12.73
C GLN A 36 2.09 7.70 12.44
N ASN A 37 1.89 6.88 13.49
CA ASN A 37 1.74 5.45 13.29
C ASN A 37 0.42 5.08 12.62
N ARG A 38 -0.64 5.86 12.80
CA ARG A 38 -1.89 5.69 12.02
C ARG A 38 -1.67 5.90 10.52
N VAL A 39 -0.89 6.93 10.14
CA VAL A 39 -0.54 7.15 8.72
C VAL A 39 0.27 5.96 8.18
N LYS A 40 1.30 5.52 8.92
CA LYS A 40 2.10 4.34 8.52
C LYS A 40 1.25 3.07 8.37
N SER A 41 0.35 2.81 9.31
CA SER A 41 -0.58 1.68 9.23
C SER A 41 -1.51 1.79 8.02
N ALA A 42 -2.02 2.99 7.73
CA ALA A 42 -2.86 3.23 6.55
C ALA A 42 -2.11 3.00 5.23
N ILE A 43 -0.80 3.31 5.17
CA ILE A 43 0.07 2.96 4.04
C ILE A 43 0.15 1.45 3.89
N PHE A 44 0.44 0.73 4.99
CA PHE A 44 0.67 -0.72 4.94
C PHE A 44 -0.59 -1.57 4.72
N GLN A 45 -1.78 -1.03 5.03
CA GLN A 45 -3.07 -1.65 4.70
C GLN A 45 -3.44 -1.56 3.22
N ARG A 46 -2.69 -0.77 2.44
CA ARG A 46 -2.91 -0.52 1.01
C ARG A 46 -1.74 -1.08 0.19
N ILE A 47 -1.81 -0.90 -1.13
CA ILE A 47 -0.75 -1.32 -2.05
C ILE A 47 0.01 -0.07 -2.48
N VAL A 48 1.33 -0.09 -2.30
CA VAL A 48 2.23 0.92 -2.84
C VAL A 48 2.54 0.57 -4.28
N PHE A 49 2.20 1.48 -5.17
CA PHE A 49 2.50 1.40 -6.60
C PHE A 49 3.69 2.28 -6.94
N VAL A 50 4.45 1.86 -7.95
CA VAL A 50 5.56 2.62 -8.53
C VAL A 50 5.41 2.66 -10.03
N ASP A 51 5.54 3.84 -10.62
CA ASP A 51 5.58 4.00 -12.06
C ASP A 51 6.99 3.76 -12.62
N SER A 52 7.17 4.02 -13.91
CA SER A 52 8.46 3.81 -14.58
C SER A 52 9.60 4.69 -14.03
N LEU A 53 9.30 5.93 -13.62
CA LEU A 53 10.29 6.88 -13.10
C LEU A 53 10.73 6.47 -11.70
N ASP A 54 9.76 6.20 -10.82
CA ASP A 54 10.05 5.75 -9.45
C ASP A 54 10.75 4.40 -9.45
N ARG A 55 10.36 3.48 -10.34
CA ARG A 55 11.03 2.19 -10.51
C ARG A 55 12.48 2.36 -10.93
N ALA A 56 12.78 3.28 -11.86
CA ALA A 56 14.15 3.58 -12.26
C ALA A 56 14.95 4.16 -11.09
N TYR A 57 14.36 5.06 -10.30
CA TYR A 57 14.99 5.62 -9.10
C TYR A 57 15.31 4.54 -8.07
N LEU A 58 14.34 3.67 -7.75
CA LEU A 58 14.50 2.56 -6.81
C LEU A 58 15.59 1.58 -7.28
N LYS A 59 15.63 1.24 -8.57
CA LYS A 59 16.68 0.39 -9.17
C LYS A 59 18.05 1.04 -9.04
N ALA A 60 18.19 2.32 -9.40
CA ALA A 60 19.45 3.05 -9.32
C ALA A 60 19.98 3.21 -7.89
N LYS A 61 19.09 3.20 -6.88
CA LYS A 61 19.46 3.24 -5.46
C LYS A 61 19.50 1.88 -4.78
N HIS A 62 19.31 0.79 -5.54
CA HIS A 62 19.26 -0.59 -5.02
C HIS A 62 18.25 -0.79 -3.88
N ILE A 63 17.13 -0.07 -3.91
CA ILE A 63 16.11 -0.14 -2.86
C ILE A 63 15.16 -1.29 -3.18
N GLN A 64 15.16 -2.30 -2.32
CA GLN A 64 14.22 -3.41 -2.42
C GLN A 64 12.91 -3.11 -1.67
N PRO A 65 11.81 -3.83 -1.93
CA PRO A 65 10.55 -3.64 -1.20
C PRO A 65 10.70 -3.75 0.33
N LYS A 66 11.60 -4.63 0.80
CA LYS A 66 11.93 -4.78 2.23
C LYS A 66 12.58 -3.52 2.82
N ASP A 67 13.38 -2.82 2.03
CA ASP A 67 14.11 -1.63 2.44
C ASP A 67 13.14 -0.45 2.48
N LEU A 68 12.30 -0.31 1.44
CA LEU A 68 11.22 0.68 1.44
C LEU A 68 10.27 0.49 2.62
N LYS A 69 9.91 -0.75 2.95
CA LYS A 69 9.09 -1.05 4.13
C LYS A 69 9.75 -0.53 5.41
N LYS A 70 11.04 -0.81 5.61
CA LYS A 70 11.80 -0.31 6.77
C LYS A 70 11.91 1.20 6.77
N MET A 71 12.13 1.81 5.61
CA MET A 71 12.20 3.26 5.46
C MET A 71 10.90 3.93 5.92
N ILE A 72 9.74 3.42 5.48
CA ILE A 72 8.42 3.93 5.91
C ILE A 72 8.16 3.65 7.40
N GLN A 73 8.52 2.46 7.89
CA GLN A 73 8.38 2.11 9.32
C GLN A 73 9.17 3.05 10.23
N ASN A 74 10.40 3.37 9.85
CA ASN A 74 11.31 4.20 10.65
C ASN A 74 11.19 5.70 10.34
N ALA A 75 10.45 6.07 9.29
CA ALA A 75 10.37 7.47 8.87
C ALA A 75 9.75 8.38 9.94
N THR A 76 10.29 9.58 10.06
CA THR A 76 9.68 10.71 10.77
C THR A 76 8.74 11.44 9.82
N LEU A 77 7.49 11.67 10.24
CA LEU A 77 6.49 12.33 9.41
C LEU A 77 6.38 13.81 9.83
N SER A 78 6.51 14.73 8.86
CA SER A 78 6.29 16.16 9.11
C SER A 78 4.86 16.55 8.80
N PHE A 79 4.02 16.75 9.82
CA PHE A 79 2.64 17.20 9.61
C PHE A 79 2.54 18.66 9.12
N MET A 80 3.57 19.47 9.39
CA MET A 80 3.61 20.88 8.97
C MET A 80 3.81 20.98 7.47
N ASP A 81 4.69 20.15 6.92
CA ASP A 81 5.03 20.15 5.50
C ASP A 81 4.15 19.20 4.67
N SER A 82 3.06 18.68 5.27
CA SER A 82 2.13 17.75 4.63
C SER A 82 0.79 18.40 4.29
N LYS A 83 0.18 17.98 3.17
CA LYS A 83 -1.23 18.24 2.86
C LYS A 83 -2.10 17.24 3.62
N ARG A 84 -2.76 17.70 4.69
CA ARG A 84 -3.53 16.84 5.61
C ARG A 84 -5.04 16.83 5.36
N HIS A 85 -5.52 17.76 4.55
CA HIS A 85 -6.94 17.99 4.30
C HIS A 85 -7.30 17.71 2.84
N GLY A 86 -8.58 17.43 2.62
CA GLY A 86 -9.11 16.98 1.33
C GLY A 86 -9.04 15.47 1.16
N ASN A 87 -9.55 15.02 0.02
CA ASN A 87 -9.60 13.60 -0.34
C ASN A 87 -8.21 12.98 -0.50
N GLU A 88 -7.31 13.72 -1.16
CA GLU A 88 -5.92 13.34 -1.34
C GLU A 88 -5.05 14.03 -0.28
N LYS A 89 -4.47 13.21 0.60
CA LYS A 89 -3.53 13.63 1.64
C LYS A 89 -2.13 13.27 1.21
N ILE A 90 -1.22 14.22 1.24
CA ILE A 90 0.18 14.04 0.82
C ILE A 90 1.05 14.26 2.04
N TYR A 91 1.74 13.20 2.46
CA TYR A 91 2.57 13.22 3.67
C TYR A 91 4.05 13.28 3.31
N GLN A 92 4.76 14.21 3.93
CA GLN A 92 6.21 14.27 3.84
C GLN A 92 6.85 13.39 4.90
N LEU A 93 7.64 12.42 4.45
CA LEU A 93 8.35 11.47 5.30
C LEU A 93 9.85 11.70 5.14
N TYR A 94 10.54 11.75 6.27
CA TYR A 94 12.00 11.75 6.36
C TYR A 94 12.47 10.39 6.86
N SER A 95 13.40 9.76 6.15
CA SER A 95 14.00 8.50 6.54
C SER A 95 15.46 8.45 6.11
N ASN A 96 16.15 7.38 6.46
CA ASN A 96 17.51 7.13 5.97
C ASN A 96 17.47 5.95 5.00
N PHE A 97 18.22 6.06 3.91
CA PHE A 97 18.54 4.93 3.06
C PHE A 97 19.29 3.83 3.83
N PRO A 98 19.35 2.60 3.30
CA PRO A 98 20.17 1.54 3.88
C PRO A 98 21.65 1.91 4.06
N ASN A 99 22.17 2.83 3.23
CA ASN A 99 23.53 3.36 3.32
C ASN A 99 23.70 4.52 4.33
N GLY A 100 22.67 4.85 5.11
CA GLY A 100 22.69 5.89 6.13
C GLY A 100 22.43 7.32 5.64
N LYS A 101 22.35 7.55 4.33
CA LYS A 101 22.05 8.89 3.78
C LYS A 101 20.58 9.24 4.00
N GLY A 102 20.31 10.41 4.58
CA GLY A 102 18.96 10.94 4.77
C GLY A 102 18.25 11.18 3.43
N ILE A 103 16.95 10.87 3.39
CA ILE A 103 16.05 11.13 2.28
C ILE A 103 14.71 11.64 2.80
N THR A 104 14.19 12.64 2.11
CA THR A 104 12.82 13.09 2.22
C THR A 104 12.06 12.63 0.97
N PHE A 105 10.88 12.06 1.17
CA PHE A 105 9.99 11.65 0.09
C PHE A 105 8.54 11.94 0.47
N LEU A 106 7.68 12.04 -0.54
CA LEU A 106 6.25 12.27 -0.36
C LEU A 106 5.50 10.94 -0.50
N VAL A 107 4.41 10.79 0.25
CA VAL A 107 3.50 9.66 0.14
C VAL A 107 2.08 10.18 -0.01
N ALA A 108 1.45 9.92 -1.14
CA ALA A 108 0.05 10.28 -1.33
C ALA A 108 -0.89 9.13 -0.89
N LEU A 109 -1.86 9.49 -0.05
CA LEU A 109 -2.90 8.63 0.47
C LEU A 109 -4.27 9.21 0.17
N ARG A 110 -5.16 8.38 -0.37
CA ARG A 110 -6.56 8.72 -0.64
C ARG A 110 -7.44 7.80 0.19
N GLU A 111 -8.46 8.35 0.83
CA GLU A 111 -9.22 7.60 1.83
C GLU A 111 -9.91 6.36 1.26
N GLN A 112 -10.59 6.51 0.12
CA GLN A 112 -11.32 5.43 -0.56
C GLN A 112 -10.57 4.89 -1.78
N SER A 113 -9.24 4.87 -1.74
CA SER A 113 -8.40 4.19 -2.73
C SER A 113 -7.47 3.20 -2.04
N PHE A 114 -7.15 2.12 -2.75
CA PHE A 114 -6.13 1.14 -2.36
C PHE A 114 -4.73 1.52 -2.86
N VAL A 115 -4.62 2.56 -3.68
CA VAL A 115 -3.37 3.01 -4.29
C VAL A 115 -2.67 3.96 -3.32
N VAL A 116 -1.45 3.58 -2.95
CA VAL A 116 -0.46 4.48 -2.34
C VAL A 116 0.58 4.80 -3.39
N ASP A 117 0.87 6.08 -3.49
CA ASP A 117 1.87 6.65 -4.38
C ASP A 117 3.07 7.08 -3.52
N ILE A 118 4.27 7.06 -4.11
CA ILE A 118 5.47 7.59 -3.48
C ILE A 118 6.26 8.41 -4.49
N ASP A 119 6.46 9.69 -4.19
CA ASP A 119 7.30 10.58 -5.00
C ASP A 119 8.65 10.78 -4.28
N PHE A 120 9.71 10.24 -4.88
CA PHE A 120 11.08 10.38 -4.38
C PHE A 120 11.82 11.61 -4.92
N VAL A 121 11.24 12.30 -5.91
CA VAL A 121 11.88 13.41 -6.62
C VAL A 121 11.54 14.73 -5.93
N ASN A 122 10.26 14.94 -5.59
CA ASN A 122 9.81 16.15 -4.94
C ASN A 122 9.75 16.00 -3.42
N THR A 123 10.11 17.07 -2.73
CA THR A 123 10.02 17.15 -1.26
C THR A 123 8.88 18.06 -0.79
N ASN A 124 8.26 18.83 -1.70
CA ASN A 124 7.18 19.75 -1.39
C ASN A 124 5.86 19.25 -2.00
N PHE A 125 4.83 19.08 -1.16
CA PHE A 125 3.53 18.57 -1.61
C PHE A 125 2.86 19.40 -2.72
N LYS A 126 3.22 20.68 -2.90
CA LYS A 126 2.67 21.52 -3.98
C LYS A 126 3.19 21.14 -5.36
N LYS A 127 4.36 20.49 -5.43
CA LYS A 127 4.99 20.01 -6.67
C LYS A 127 4.77 18.52 -6.90
N TYR A 128 4.02 17.88 -6.01
CA TYR A 128 3.69 16.48 -6.11
C TYR A 128 2.99 16.18 -7.45
N VAL A 129 3.44 15.12 -8.10
CA VAL A 129 2.87 14.60 -9.33
C VAL A 129 2.38 13.18 -9.06
N PRO A 130 1.09 12.87 -9.29
CA PRO A 130 0.59 11.51 -9.17
C PRO A 130 1.27 10.56 -10.16
N LEU A 131 1.29 9.27 -9.82
CA LEU A 131 1.67 8.17 -10.70
C LEU A 131 1.19 8.36 -12.15
N GLN A 132 2.09 8.10 -13.11
CA GLN A 132 1.80 8.24 -14.54
C GLN A 132 1.94 6.92 -15.31
N GLY A 133 1.22 6.81 -16.42
CA GLY A 133 1.30 5.66 -17.32
C GLY A 133 0.88 4.35 -16.64
N LYS A 134 1.76 3.35 -16.66
CA LYS A 134 1.53 2.04 -16.03
C LYS A 134 2.32 1.94 -14.73
N ALA A 135 1.61 1.84 -13.60
CA ALA A 135 2.23 1.66 -12.29
C ALA A 135 2.08 0.23 -11.80
N THR A 136 3.09 -0.28 -11.12
CA THR A 136 3.16 -1.70 -10.71
C THR A 136 3.14 -1.84 -9.19
N PRO A 137 2.51 -2.89 -8.62
CA PRO A 137 2.61 -3.17 -7.19
C PRO A 137 4.08 -3.37 -6.80
N PHE A 138 4.56 -2.61 -5.81
CA PHE A 138 5.93 -2.70 -5.34
C PHE A 138 6.02 -3.12 -3.88
N LEU A 139 5.14 -2.59 -3.01
CA LEU A 139 5.09 -2.94 -1.60
C LEU A 139 3.66 -3.18 -1.15
N TYR A 140 3.43 -4.33 -0.52
CA TYR A 140 2.16 -4.77 0.02
C TYR A 140 2.41 -5.72 1.20
N THR A 141 1.60 -5.62 2.26
CA THR A 141 1.77 -6.46 3.46
C THR A 141 0.86 -7.69 3.45
N LYS A 142 -0.40 -7.49 3.04
CA LYS A 142 -1.35 -8.57 2.75
C LYS A 142 -0.96 -9.22 1.42
N LYS A 143 -0.88 -10.55 1.39
CA LYS A 143 -0.50 -11.33 0.18
C LYS A 143 -1.67 -12.10 -0.45
N GLU A 144 -2.82 -12.04 0.20
CA GLU A 144 -3.94 -12.96 -0.01
C GLU A 144 -5.25 -12.18 0.09
N ASN A 145 -6.30 -12.67 -0.58
CA ASN A 145 -7.67 -12.16 -0.49
C ASN A 145 -7.83 -10.64 -0.67
N TRP A 146 -7.13 -10.04 -1.64
CA TRP A 146 -7.30 -8.62 -1.95
C TRP A 146 -8.59 -8.33 -2.69
N PHE A 147 -9.13 -9.29 -3.44
CA PHE A 147 -10.27 -9.08 -4.34
C PHE A 147 -11.59 -9.55 -3.77
N SER A 148 -12.67 -8.89 -4.19
CA SER A 148 -14.05 -9.35 -4.01
C SER A 148 -14.84 -9.14 -5.29
N GLY A 149 -15.74 -10.07 -5.61
CA GLY A 149 -16.51 -10.02 -6.85
C GLY A 149 -17.50 -11.18 -6.95
N LYS A 150 -18.26 -11.19 -8.04
CA LYS A 150 -19.20 -12.28 -8.36
C LYS A 150 -18.44 -13.46 -8.97
N TRP A 151 -17.62 -14.15 -8.17
CA TRP A 151 -16.67 -15.16 -8.68
C TRP A 151 -17.29 -16.26 -9.54
N LYS A 152 -18.52 -16.67 -9.23
CA LYS A 152 -19.26 -17.69 -10.01
C LYS A 152 -19.66 -17.23 -11.41
N SER A 153 -19.73 -15.92 -11.67
CA SER A 153 -20.06 -15.39 -13.00
C SER A 153 -18.84 -15.18 -13.90
N TYR A 154 -17.63 -15.22 -13.33
CA TYR A 154 -16.40 -14.97 -14.09
C TYR A 154 -15.90 -16.28 -14.71
N LYS A 155 -15.62 -16.26 -16.02
CA LYS A 155 -15.28 -17.45 -16.81
C LYS A 155 -13.76 -17.59 -16.97
N PHE A 156 -13.06 -17.92 -15.89
CA PHE A 156 -11.63 -18.25 -15.97
C PHE A 156 -11.42 -19.70 -16.42
N THR A 157 -10.38 -19.97 -17.21
CA THR A 157 -10.11 -21.34 -17.72
C THR A 157 -9.67 -22.31 -16.61
N LYS A 158 -8.82 -21.86 -15.66
CA LYS A 158 -8.21 -22.72 -14.62
C LYS A 158 -8.40 -22.25 -13.17
N ILE A 159 -9.28 -21.27 -12.96
CA ILE A 159 -9.51 -20.69 -11.64
C ILE A 159 -10.96 -20.94 -11.26
N SER A 160 -11.18 -21.76 -10.23
CA SER A 160 -12.50 -21.98 -9.65
C SER A 160 -12.93 -20.77 -8.83
N ALA A 161 -14.25 -20.61 -8.63
CA ALA A 161 -14.79 -19.51 -7.85
C ALA A 161 -14.31 -19.50 -6.38
N SER A 162 -14.00 -20.66 -5.79
CA SER A 162 -13.48 -20.79 -4.42
C SER A 162 -12.05 -20.27 -4.30
N ASP A 163 -11.21 -20.53 -5.30
CA ASP A 163 -9.79 -20.21 -5.28
C ASP A 163 -9.49 -18.84 -5.88
N ALA A 164 -10.47 -18.25 -6.58
CA ALA A 164 -10.32 -17.00 -7.32
C ALA A 164 -9.77 -15.85 -6.47
N PRO A 165 -10.27 -15.57 -5.24
CA PRO A 165 -9.72 -14.49 -4.43
C PRO A 165 -8.22 -14.59 -4.23
N GLU A 166 -7.70 -15.79 -3.96
CA GLU A 166 -6.29 -16.02 -3.66
C GLU A 166 -5.43 -16.06 -4.93
N LYS A 167 -5.86 -16.82 -5.94
CA LYS A 167 -5.11 -16.95 -7.21
C LYS A 167 -5.03 -15.61 -7.94
N ILE A 168 -6.13 -14.88 -8.02
CA ILE A 168 -6.18 -13.56 -8.68
C ILE A 168 -5.31 -12.56 -7.94
N THR A 169 -5.37 -12.54 -6.60
CA THR A 169 -4.48 -11.72 -5.78
C THR A 169 -3.02 -12.00 -6.10
N LYS A 170 -2.62 -13.28 -6.14
CA LYS A 170 -1.24 -13.68 -6.41
C LYS A 170 -0.78 -13.28 -7.81
N TYR A 171 -1.63 -13.44 -8.83
CA TYR A 171 -1.30 -13.03 -10.20
C TYR A 171 -1.15 -11.52 -10.31
N PHE A 172 -2.14 -10.76 -9.81
CA PHE A 172 -2.10 -9.31 -9.82
C PHE A 172 -0.87 -8.73 -9.12
N LEU A 173 -0.56 -9.21 -7.91
CA LEU A 173 0.61 -8.72 -7.16
C LEU A 173 1.95 -9.10 -7.82
N LYS A 174 1.98 -10.19 -8.62
CA LYS A 174 3.21 -10.66 -9.30
C LYS A 174 3.47 -9.94 -10.61
N ASN A 175 2.44 -9.75 -11.43
CA ASN A 175 2.58 -9.34 -12.83
C ASN A 175 1.58 -8.27 -13.28
N GLY A 176 0.76 -7.76 -12.37
CA GLY A 176 -0.24 -6.77 -12.69
C GLY A 176 0.29 -5.34 -12.70
N TYR A 177 -0.51 -4.46 -13.28
CA TYR A 177 -0.30 -3.03 -13.27
C TYR A 177 -1.62 -2.28 -13.13
N LEU A 178 -1.51 -1.04 -12.68
CA LEU A 178 -2.54 -0.02 -12.63
C LEU A 178 -2.39 0.87 -13.86
N ASP A 179 -3.48 1.10 -14.59
CA ASP A 179 -3.56 2.14 -15.61
C ASP A 179 -3.86 3.48 -14.94
N CYS A 180 -2.81 4.29 -14.79
CA CYS A 180 -2.91 5.62 -14.18
C CYS A 180 -3.55 6.65 -15.12
N GLY A 181 -3.55 6.41 -16.43
CA GLY A 181 -4.22 7.27 -17.41
C GLY A 181 -5.74 7.16 -17.33
N PHE A 182 -6.25 5.98 -16.97
CA PHE A 182 -7.68 5.77 -16.71
C PHE A 182 -8.13 6.32 -15.35
N THR A 183 -7.25 6.26 -14.35
CA THR A 183 -7.61 6.58 -12.96
C THR A 183 -7.74 8.08 -12.71
N ASN A 184 -8.94 8.54 -12.31
CA ASN A 184 -9.11 9.89 -11.80
C ASN A 184 -8.85 9.97 -10.28
N PHE A 185 -7.61 10.28 -9.92
CA PHE A 185 -7.16 10.38 -8.53
C PHE A 185 -7.80 11.50 -7.70
N ASN A 186 -8.53 12.43 -8.31
CA ASN A 186 -9.21 13.52 -7.61
C ASN A 186 -10.59 13.11 -7.08
N GLN A 187 -11.19 12.04 -7.60
CA GLN A 187 -12.49 11.54 -7.15
C GLN A 187 -12.41 10.95 -5.74
N VAL A 188 -13.48 11.13 -4.95
CA VAL A 188 -13.57 10.60 -3.56
C VAL A 188 -13.40 9.09 -3.54
N GLN A 189 -14.12 8.40 -4.43
CA GLN A 189 -13.99 6.96 -4.66
C GLN A 189 -13.55 6.73 -6.11
N PRO A 190 -12.24 6.74 -6.38
CA PRO A 190 -11.73 6.53 -7.73
C PRO A 190 -12.03 5.10 -8.20
N VAL A 191 -12.48 4.97 -9.44
CA VAL A 191 -12.45 3.70 -10.17
C VAL A 191 -11.06 3.53 -10.76
N HIS A 192 -10.45 2.39 -10.49
CA HIS A 192 -9.14 2.04 -10.98
C HIS A 192 -9.25 0.95 -12.02
N LYS A 193 -8.52 1.09 -13.14
CA LYS A 193 -8.35 0.02 -14.11
C LYS A 193 -7.04 -0.69 -13.84
N ILE A 194 -7.11 -1.99 -13.67
CA ILE A 194 -5.94 -2.85 -13.47
C ILE A 194 -5.92 -3.96 -14.50
N ASP A 195 -4.72 -4.39 -14.83
CA ASP A 195 -4.47 -5.41 -15.83
C ASP A 195 -3.44 -6.39 -15.28
N PHE A 196 -3.61 -7.69 -15.53
CA PHE A 196 -2.67 -8.73 -15.12
C PHE A 196 -2.85 -10.00 -15.96
N PHE A 197 -1.92 -10.95 -15.83
CA PHE A 197 -1.95 -12.20 -16.58
C PHE A 197 -2.10 -13.41 -15.66
N THR A 198 -3.02 -14.31 -16.00
CA THR A 198 -3.12 -15.65 -15.43
C THR A 198 -2.45 -16.66 -16.37
N TYR A 199 -2.00 -17.78 -15.82
CA TYR A 199 -1.36 -18.83 -16.61
C TYR A 199 -2.33 -19.98 -16.81
N VAL A 200 -2.60 -20.30 -18.08
CA VAL A 200 -3.48 -21.40 -18.46
C VAL A 200 -2.64 -22.65 -18.63
N ASN A 201 -1.66 -22.65 -19.53
CA ASN A 201 -0.82 -23.82 -19.79
C ASN A 201 0.61 -23.38 -20.10
N ALA A 202 1.58 -24.15 -19.60
CA ALA A 202 2.95 -24.14 -20.12
C ALA A 202 3.12 -25.38 -20.99
N THR A 203 3.44 -25.18 -22.26
CA THR A 203 3.77 -26.27 -23.20
C THR A 203 5.21 -26.11 -23.68
N PRO A 204 5.85 -27.18 -24.19
CA PRO A 204 7.17 -27.07 -24.81
C PRO A 204 7.23 -26.09 -26.00
N ARG A 205 6.07 -25.72 -26.56
CA ARG A 205 5.94 -24.80 -27.71
C ARG A 205 5.59 -23.36 -27.32
N GLY A 206 5.41 -23.08 -26.02
CA GLY A 206 5.05 -21.75 -25.52
C GLY A 206 4.08 -21.80 -24.34
N GLU A 207 3.85 -20.64 -23.74
CA GLU A 207 2.90 -20.46 -22.65
C GLU A 207 1.61 -19.82 -23.17
N THR A 208 0.45 -20.35 -22.76
CA THR A 208 -0.85 -19.73 -22.96
C THR A 208 -1.25 -19.01 -21.68
N ARG A 209 -1.61 -17.73 -21.81
CA ARG A 209 -1.99 -16.88 -20.68
C ARG A 209 -3.36 -16.25 -20.94
N GLU A 210 -4.09 -15.91 -19.89
CA GLU A 210 -5.25 -15.02 -20.01
C GLU A 210 -4.84 -13.62 -19.58
N HIS A 211 -5.09 -12.64 -20.43
CA HIS A 211 -5.04 -11.24 -20.04
C HIS A 211 -6.36 -10.89 -19.35
N VAL A 212 -6.27 -10.37 -18.14
CA VAL A 212 -7.41 -10.00 -17.32
C VAL A 212 -7.37 -8.51 -17.06
N THR A 213 -8.41 -7.82 -17.49
CA THR A 213 -8.63 -6.39 -17.27
C THR A 213 -9.79 -6.23 -16.30
N CYS A 214 -9.60 -5.48 -15.21
CA CYS A 214 -10.63 -5.23 -14.21
C CYS A 214 -10.79 -3.74 -13.93
N GLU A 215 -12.03 -3.30 -13.83
CA GLU A 215 -12.36 -2.05 -13.14
C GLU A 215 -12.69 -2.35 -11.68
N VAL A 216 -12.00 -1.67 -10.77
CA VAL A 216 -12.09 -1.94 -9.34
C VAL A 216 -12.25 -0.67 -8.52
N ILE A 217 -12.96 -0.79 -7.41
CA ILE A 217 -13.04 0.24 -6.37
C ILE A 217 -12.54 -0.31 -5.04
N TRP A 218 -12.04 0.56 -4.17
CA TRP A 218 -11.72 0.19 -2.80
C TRP A 218 -12.99 0.16 -1.94
N PHE A 219 -13.29 -0.99 -1.34
CA PHE A 219 -14.46 -1.18 -0.49
C PHE A 219 -14.19 -2.25 0.57
N GLN A 220 -14.42 -1.92 1.84
CA GLN A 220 -14.25 -2.85 2.98
C GLN A 220 -12.89 -3.58 2.96
N GLU A 221 -11.81 -2.83 2.77
CA GLU A 221 -10.44 -3.36 2.74
C GLU A 221 -10.16 -4.40 1.63
N LYS A 222 -10.97 -4.36 0.56
CA LYS A 222 -10.82 -5.18 -0.64
C LYS A 222 -11.00 -4.36 -1.93
N LEU A 223 -10.40 -4.85 -3.00
CA LEU A 223 -10.65 -4.42 -4.38
C LEU A 223 -11.93 -5.10 -4.84
N LYS A 224 -13.03 -4.34 -4.87
CA LYS A 224 -14.31 -4.81 -5.38
C LYS A 224 -14.34 -4.65 -6.90
N ILE A 225 -14.46 -5.77 -7.60
CA ILE A 225 -14.57 -5.82 -9.06
C ILE A 225 -15.94 -5.28 -9.47
N LYS A 226 -15.93 -4.23 -10.29
CA LYS A 226 -17.10 -3.65 -10.95
C LYS A 226 -17.34 -4.36 -12.27
N GLU A 227 -16.30 -4.37 -13.10
CA GLU A 227 -16.28 -4.96 -14.42
C GLU A 227 -15.01 -5.77 -14.61
N ILE A 228 -15.09 -6.83 -15.40
CA ILE A 228 -13.97 -7.71 -15.68
C ILE A 228 -14.09 -8.25 -17.11
N GLU A 229 -12.98 -8.18 -17.83
CA GLU A 229 -12.80 -8.73 -19.16
C GLU A 229 -11.64 -9.71 -19.13
N ILE A 230 -11.82 -10.86 -19.78
CA ILE A 230 -10.85 -11.95 -19.79
C ILE A 230 -10.63 -12.35 -21.25
N PHE A 231 -9.40 -12.18 -21.72
CA PHE A 231 -9.00 -12.49 -23.09
C PHE A 231 -7.94 -13.58 -23.08
N GLN A 232 -8.07 -14.58 -23.96
CA GLN A 232 -7.01 -15.57 -24.15
C GLN A 232 -5.94 -15.01 -25.09
N GLU A 233 -4.69 -15.05 -24.65
CA GLU A 233 -3.53 -14.64 -25.44
C GLU A 233 -2.75 -15.90 -25.82
N SER A 234 -2.61 -16.15 -27.12
CA SER A 234 -1.92 -17.32 -27.67
C SER A 234 -0.65 -16.89 -28.40
N ASN A 235 0.45 -17.64 -28.18
CA ASN A 235 1.81 -17.39 -28.66
C ASN A 235 2.52 -16.14 -28.10
N ILE A 236 3.15 -16.31 -26.93
CA ILE A 236 4.28 -15.47 -26.53
C ILE A 236 5.53 -16.33 -26.70
N GLN A 237 6.29 -16.11 -27.78
CA GLN A 237 7.68 -16.55 -27.81
C GLN A 237 8.36 -15.85 -26.63
N SER A 238 9.04 -16.63 -25.80
CA SER A 238 9.71 -16.15 -24.60
C SER A 238 10.72 -15.06 -24.96
N GLU A 239 10.30 -13.80 -24.95
CA GLU A 239 11.22 -12.70 -24.75
C GLU A 239 11.81 -12.91 -23.37
N GLN A 240 13.05 -13.40 -23.39
CA GLN A 240 13.89 -13.50 -22.23
C GLN A 240 13.98 -12.10 -21.63
N PHE A 241 13.28 -11.89 -20.51
CA PHE A 241 13.72 -10.91 -19.53
C PHE A 241 15.07 -11.41 -19.02
N VAL A 242 16.12 -11.07 -19.77
CA VAL A 242 17.51 -11.19 -19.35
C VAL A 242 17.63 -10.30 -18.12
N ASN A 243 17.64 -10.95 -16.96
CA ASN A 243 18.21 -10.36 -15.75
C ASN A 243 19.67 -10.02 -16.07
N ASN A 244 19.95 -8.72 -16.20
CA ASN A 244 21.23 -8.09 -15.89
C ASN A 244 20.95 -6.71 -15.27
#